data_AF-A0A8S3YUD1-F1
#
_entry.id   AF-A0A8S3YUD1-F1
#
_cell.length_a   1.000
_cell.length_b   1.000
_cell.length_c   1.000
_cell.angle_alpha   90.00
_cell.angle_beta   90.00
_cell.angle_gamma   90.00
#
_symmetry.space_group_name_H-M   'P 1'
#
loop_
_entity.id
_entity.type
_entity.pdbx_description
1 polymer ?
#
loop_
_entity_poly.entity_id
_entity_poly.type
_entity_poly.pdbx_seq_one_letter_code
_entity_poly.pdbx_strand_id
1 'polypeptide(L)'
;MDNDINACHDMNGEAKFASEDKRDSTMRKINLQRIRDHAQQLKADLLDSMNTQLEELLDGFVSTVEQIEVGDDTDDIQRAANKRKKKGELPDKVFVTRRSVLTELFEISHIQTIYHIFVAILIVFSLNTILFDVLEKGTFSLNFEMIQWAFGKFPKVMAMWVVMQMSTLLIVYPALYYYATYRKPGNSGLLDIVWICLVIIYQLAFLFIPLIYLIEHELPPASSVIITTEQIRLIMKTHAFIRENTARVMYRKKDD
;
A
#
# COMPACT_ATOMS: atom_id res chain seq x y z
N MET A 1 -18.15 -119.56 13.68
CA MET A 1 -18.80 -118.48 12.92
C MET A 1 -18.27 -117.19 13.50
N ASP A 2 -17.80 -116.29 12.63
CA ASP A 2 -17.42 -114.88 12.85
C ASP A 2 -16.12 -114.56 12.12
N ASN A 3 -16.07 -114.94 10.84
CA ASN A 3 -15.08 -114.47 9.88
C ASN A 3 -15.68 -113.47 8.88
N ASP A 4 -16.84 -112.88 9.20
CA ASP A 4 -17.57 -111.95 8.32
C ASP A 4 -17.67 -110.52 8.89
N ILE A 5 -17.00 -110.22 10.02
CA ILE A 5 -17.07 -108.89 10.68
C ILE A 5 -15.91 -107.96 10.30
N ASN A 6 -14.82 -108.47 9.69
CA ASN A 6 -13.65 -107.66 9.37
C ASN A 6 -13.69 -106.92 8.02
N ALA A 7 -14.69 -107.14 7.15
CA ALA A 7 -14.79 -106.44 5.87
C ALA A 7 -15.71 -105.19 5.90
N CYS A 8 -16.59 -105.07 6.91
CA CYS A 8 -17.53 -103.94 7.01
C CYS A 8 -16.94 -102.72 7.73
N HIS A 9 -15.81 -102.90 8.44
CA HIS A 9 -15.19 -101.85 9.25
C HIS A 9 -14.32 -100.88 8.42
N ASP A 10 -13.68 -101.36 7.34
CA ASP A 10 -12.79 -100.53 6.51
C ASP A 10 -13.55 -99.57 5.57
N MET A 11 -14.68 -100.01 5.00
CA MET A 11 -15.52 -99.16 4.13
C MET A 11 -16.20 -97.99 4.86
N ASN A 12 -16.41 -98.12 6.18
CA ASN A 12 -17.03 -97.07 7.00
C ASN A 12 -16.03 -95.99 7.45
N GLY A 13 -14.74 -96.33 7.52
CA GLY A 13 -13.66 -95.39 7.85
C GLY A 13 -13.37 -94.39 6.74
N GLU A 14 -13.26 -94.87 5.49
CA GLU A 14 -13.00 -94.01 4.32
C GLU A 14 -14.16 -93.07 4.01
N ALA A 15 -15.41 -93.53 4.14
CA ALA A 15 -16.60 -92.71 3.92
C ALA A 15 -16.72 -91.56 4.95
N LYS A 16 -16.33 -91.80 6.21
CA LYS A 16 -16.32 -90.78 7.26
C LYS A 16 -15.25 -89.73 7.02
N PHE A 17 -14.03 -90.16 6.69
CA PHE A 17 -12.89 -89.27 6.47
C PHE A 17 -13.09 -88.37 5.23
N ALA A 18 -13.62 -88.93 4.13
CA ALA A 18 -13.97 -88.16 2.93
C ALA A 18 -15.10 -87.14 3.19
N SER A 19 -16.03 -87.44 4.12
CA SER A 19 -17.13 -86.54 4.46
C SER A 19 -16.71 -85.37 5.35
N GLU A 20 -15.72 -85.56 6.23
CA GLU A 20 -15.15 -84.50 7.07
C GLU A 20 -14.27 -83.54 6.28
N ASP A 21 -13.41 -84.04 5.38
CA ASP A 21 -12.56 -83.20 4.52
C ASP A 21 -13.39 -82.35 3.55
N LYS A 22 -14.51 -82.88 3.05
CA LYS A 22 -15.46 -82.13 2.22
C LYS A 22 -16.18 -81.03 3.00
N ARG A 23 -16.49 -81.24 4.28
CA ARG A 23 -17.08 -80.20 5.14
C ARG A 23 -16.05 -79.12 5.48
N ASP A 24 -14.82 -79.49 5.80
CA ASP A 24 -13.77 -78.53 6.17
C ASP A 24 -13.36 -77.67 4.98
N SER A 25 -13.24 -78.25 3.78
CA SER A 25 -13.01 -77.51 2.54
C SER A 25 -14.16 -76.59 2.15
N THR A 26 -15.41 -76.95 2.46
CA THR A 26 -16.59 -76.09 2.23
C THR A 26 -16.62 -74.93 3.24
N MET A 27 -16.30 -75.19 4.51
CA MET A 27 -16.25 -74.17 5.56
C MET A 27 -15.14 -73.14 5.30
N ARG A 28 -13.97 -73.59 4.82
CA ARG A 28 -12.88 -72.71 4.39
C ARG A 28 -13.28 -71.80 3.23
N LYS A 29 -14.03 -72.31 2.25
CA LYS A 29 -14.55 -71.51 1.12
C LYS A 29 -15.53 -70.44 1.59
N ILE A 30 -16.43 -70.77 2.52
CA ILE A 30 -17.40 -69.82 3.09
C ILE A 30 -16.68 -68.73 3.90
N ASN A 31 -15.67 -69.09 4.70
CA ASN A 31 -14.88 -68.12 5.46
C ASN A 31 -14.04 -67.21 4.54
N LEU A 32 -13.47 -67.76 3.46
CA LEU A 32 -12.77 -66.97 2.44
C LEU A 32 -13.69 -66.01 1.69
N GLN A 33 -14.93 -66.41 1.40
CA GLN A 33 -15.93 -65.53 0.81
C GLN A 33 -16.28 -64.38 1.77
N ARG A 34 -16.54 -64.66 3.04
CA ARG A 34 -16.81 -63.59 4.04
C ARG A 34 -15.65 -62.62 4.18
N ILE A 35 -14.40 -63.10 4.21
CA ILE A 35 -13.22 -62.23 4.28
C ILE A 35 -13.11 -61.36 3.03
N ARG A 36 -13.42 -61.91 1.85
CA ARG A 36 -13.45 -61.15 0.59
C ARG A 36 -14.54 -60.09 0.60
N ASP A 37 -15.72 -60.43 1.08
CA ASP A 37 -16.85 -59.52 1.17
C ASP A 37 -16.56 -58.38 2.17
N HIS A 38 -15.98 -58.70 3.33
CA HIS A 38 -15.50 -57.70 4.29
C HIS A 38 -14.38 -56.82 3.73
N ALA A 39 -13.44 -57.39 2.96
CA ALA A 39 -12.38 -56.62 2.31
C ALA A 39 -12.94 -55.70 1.21
N GLN A 40 -13.97 -56.13 0.48
CA GLN A 40 -14.65 -55.30 -0.51
C GLN A 40 -15.46 -54.19 0.14
N GLN A 41 -16.13 -54.47 1.26
CA GLN A 41 -16.86 -53.47 2.04
C GLN A 41 -15.91 -52.42 2.64
N LEU A 42 -14.80 -52.85 3.25
CA LEU A 42 -13.75 -51.94 3.74
C LEU A 42 -13.14 -51.11 2.61
N LYS A 43 -12.93 -51.69 1.43
CA LYS A 43 -12.44 -50.93 0.27
C LYS A 43 -13.46 -49.86 -0.15
N ALA A 44 -14.75 -50.19 -0.17
CA ALA A 44 -15.81 -49.25 -0.53
C ALA A 44 -15.90 -48.11 0.51
N ASP A 45 -15.90 -48.44 1.80
CA ASP A 45 -15.94 -47.46 2.89
C ASP A 45 -14.70 -46.55 2.90
N LEU A 46 -13.51 -47.09 2.60
CA LEU A 46 -12.29 -46.29 2.47
C LEU A 46 -12.33 -45.36 1.26
N LEU A 47 -12.82 -45.82 0.12
CA LEU A 47 -12.95 -44.98 -1.07
C LEU A 47 -13.95 -43.86 -0.86
N ASP A 48 -15.06 -44.14 -0.19
CA ASP A 48 -16.07 -43.14 0.14
C ASP A 48 -15.50 -42.11 1.12
N SER A 49 -14.86 -42.57 2.20
CA SER A 49 -14.22 -41.68 3.18
C SER A 49 -13.12 -40.82 2.57
N MET A 50 -12.30 -41.38 1.67
CA MET A 50 -11.27 -40.61 0.98
C MET A 50 -11.87 -39.59 0.02
N ASN A 51 -12.92 -39.95 -0.74
CA ASN A 51 -13.58 -39.01 -1.63
C ASN A 51 -14.17 -37.84 -0.86
N THR A 52 -14.86 -38.08 0.26
CA THR A 52 -15.43 -37.00 1.08
C THR A 52 -14.35 -36.11 1.68
N GLN A 53 -13.25 -36.69 2.20
CA GLN A 53 -12.13 -35.90 2.72
C GLN A 53 -11.43 -35.10 1.61
N LEU A 54 -11.29 -35.67 0.42
CA LEU A 54 -10.65 -35.00 -0.70
C LEU A 54 -11.51 -33.85 -1.23
N GLU A 55 -12.83 -34.04 -1.26
CA GLU A 55 -13.80 -33.01 -1.67
C GLU A 55 -13.82 -31.86 -0.65
N GLU A 56 -13.80 -32.14 0.66
CA GLU A 56 -13.72 -31.10 1.70
C GLU A 56 -12.38 -30.34 1.66
N LEU A 57 -11.27 -31.04 1.43
CA LEU A 57 -9.95 -30.40 1.25
C LEU A 57 -9.88 -29.60 -0.05
N LEU A 58 -10.49 -30.09 -1.12
CA LEU A 58 -10.53 -29.41 -2.41
C LEU A 58 -11.42 -28.17 -2.34
N ASP A 59 -12.60 -28.24 -1.72
CA ASP A 59 -13.47 -27.09 -1.47
C ASP A 59 -12.80 -26.07 -0.54
N GLY A 60 -12.10 -26.54 0.50
CA GLY A 60 -11.30 -25.68 1.36
C GLY A 60 -10.15 -25.00 0.61
N PHE A 61 -9.46 -25.72 -0.28
CA PHE A 61 -8.39 -25.16 -1.12
C PHE A 61 -8.93 -24.24 -2.20
N VAL A 62 -10.04 -24.57 -2.86
CA VAL A 62 -10.73 -23.71 -3.83
C VAL A 62 -11.22 -22.45 -3.12
N SER A 63 -11.81 -22.55 -1.93
CA SER A 63 -12.21 -21.38 -1.14
C SER A 63 -11.01 -20.54 -0.69
N THR A 64 -9.88 -21.17 -0.34
CA THR A 64 -8.64 -20.46 0.00
C THR A 64 -8.01 -19.81 -1.24
N VAL A 65 -8.04 -20.47 -2.39
CA VAL A 65 -7.56 -19.92 -3.67
C VAL A 65 -8.49 -18.82 -4.17
N GLU A 66 -9.79 -18.94 -3.97
CA GLU A 66 -10.77 -17.89 -4.25
C GLU A 66 -10.57 -16.72 -3.27
N GLN A 67 -10.21 -16.97 -2.00
CA GLN A 67 -9.75 -15.94 -1.06
C GLN A 67 -8.39 -15.32 -1.43
N ILE A 68 -7.49 -16.05 -2.09
CA ILE A 68 -6.18 -15.56 -2.56
C ILE A 68 -6.31 -14.84 -3.92
N GLU A 69 -7.23 -15.25 -4.80
CA GLU A 69 -7.64 -14.49 -6.00
C GLU A 69 -8.41 -13.21 -5.60
N VAL A 70 -9.09 -13.22 -4.45
CA VAL A 70 -9.68 -12.06 -3.75
C VAL A 70 -8.65 -11.41 -2.77
N GLY A 71 -7.39 -11.85 -2.82
CA GLY A 71 -6.36 -11.56 -1.83
C GLY A 71 -5.06 -11.01 -2.43
N ASP A 72 -5.17 -10.03 -3.34
CA ASP A 72 -4.21 -8.91 -3.37
C ASP A 72 -4.87 -7.75 -2.62
N ASP A 73 -4.63 -7.69 -1.31
CA ASP A 73 -5.20 -6.74 -0.34
C ASP A 73 -4.91 -5.26 -0.65
N THR A 74 -4.27 -4.97 -1.78
CA THR A 74 -4.04 -3.62 -2.28
C THR A 74 -5.06 -3.19 -3.34
N ASP A 75 -5.68 -4.14 -4.05
CA ASP A 75 -6.43 -3.88 -5.28
C ASP A 75 -7.95 -3.79 -5.04
N ASP A 76 -8.52 -4.51 -4.06
CA ASP A 76 -9.98 -4.54 -3.84
C ASP A 76 -10.54 -3.33 -3.09
N ILE A 77 -9.76 -2.72 -2.19
CA ILE A 77 -10.09 -1.39 -1.63
C ILE A 77 -10.11 -0.35 -2.76
N GLN A 78 -9.21 -0.48 -3.74
CA GLN A 78 -9.12 0.41 -4.89
C GLN A 78 -10.23 0.15 -5.92
N ARG A 79 -10.64 -1.11 -6.15
CA ARG A 79 -11.70 -1.50 -7.10
C ARG A 79 -13.11 -1.21 -6.59
N ALA A 80 -13.38 -1.41 -5.29
CA ALA A 80 -14.65 -1.01 -4.68
C ALA A 80 -14.82 0.52 -4.63
N ALA A 81 -13.74 1.28 -4.38
CA ALA A 81 -13.72 2.74 -4.50
C ALA A 81 -13.87 3.20 -5.97
N ASN A 82 -13.27 2.49 -6.94
CA ASN A 82 -13.33 2.84 -8.36
C ASN A 82 -14.69 2.57 -9.01
N LYS A 83 -15.51 1.64 -8.51
CA LYS A 83 -16.89 1.41 -9.03
C LYS A 83 -17.85 2.58 -8.79
N ARG A 84 -17.49 3.54 -7.94
CA ARG A 84 -18.25 4.79 -7.71
C ARG A 84 -17.67 6.03 -8.41
N LYS A 85 -16.59 5.90 -9.20
CA LYS A 85 -15.95 7.08 -9.82
C LYS A 85 -16.73 7.57 -11.03
N LYS A 86 -17.14 8.83 -10.98
CA LYS A 86 -17.61 9.55 -12.16
C LYS A 86 -16.44 9.64 -13.16
N LYS A 87 -16.76 9.37 -14.43
CA LYS A 87 -15.82 9.40 -15.57
C LYS A 87 -14.99 10.69 -15.54
N GLY A 88 -13.72 10.63 -15.12
CA GLY A 88 -12.78 11.76 -15.08
C GLY A 88 -12.02 11.99 -13.77
N GLU A 89 -12.30 11.25 -12.69
CA GLU A 89 -11.55 11.38 -11.43
C GLU A 89 -10.19 10.65 -11.50
N LEU A 90 -9.10 11.35 -11.16
CA LEU A 90 -7.77 10.75 -11.09
C LEU A 90 -7.75 9.64 -10.01
N PRO A 91 -6.96 8.57 -10.20
CA PRO A 91 -6.81 7.53 -9.18
C PRO A 91 -6.28 8.12 -7.86
N ASP A 92 -6.80 7.63 -6.75
CA ASP A 92 -6.41 8.13 -5.43
C ASP A 92 -4.97 7.73 -5.11
N LYS A 93 -4.21 8.69 -4.59
CA LYS A 93 -2.80 8.47 -4.28
C LYS A 93 -2.69 7.65 -2.99
N VAL A 94 -2.24 6.40 -3.13
CA VAL A 94 -1.89 5.53 -1.99
C VAL A 94 -0.44 5.77 -1.62
N PHE A 95 -0.18 6.06 -0.34
CA PHE A 95 1.16 6.27 0.18
C PHE A 95 1.69 4.96 0.77
N VAL A 96 2.73 4.40 0.14
CA VAL A 96 3.45 3.23 0.62
C VAL A 96 4.84 3.65 1.10
N THR A 97 5.30 3.08 2.21
CA THR A 97 6.67 3.31 2.70
C THR A 97 7.68 2.68 1.75
N ARG A 98 8.40 3.51 0.99
CA ARG A 98 9.45 3.09 0.05
C ARG A 98 10.67 3.99 0.19
N ARG A 99 11.87 3.45 -0.02
CA ARG A 99 13.10 4.24 -0.15
C ARG A 99 13.04 5.14 -1.40
N SER A 100 13.73 6.27 -1.36
CA SER A 100 13.86 7.13 -2.55
C SER A 100 14.63 6.38 -3.63
N VAL A 101 14.17 6.49 -4.88
CA VAL A 101 14.86 5.91 -6.05
C VAL A 101 16.32 6.36 -6.08
N LEU A 102 16.61 7.62 -5.77
CA LEU A 102 17.98 8.13 -5.74
C LEU A 102 18.82 7.45 -4.66
N THR A 103 18.23 7.10 -3.52
CA THR A 103 18.94 6.37 -2.46
C THR A 103 19.27 4.95 -2.90
N GLU A 104 18.32 4.25 -3.53
CA GLU A 104 18.55 2.92 -4.12
C GLU A 104 19.57 2.99 -5.28
N LEU A 105 19.52 4.06 -6.07
CA LEU A 105 20.38 4.26 -7.23
C LEU A 105 21.83 4.61 -6.83
N PHE A 106 22.02 5.36 -5.75
CA PHE A 106 23.34 5.66 -5.20
C PHE A 106 24.04 4.46 -4.56
N GLU A 107 23.30 3.38 -4.27
CA GLU A 107 23.86 2.11 -3.81
C GLU A 107 24.60 1.36 -4.94
N ILE A 108 24.27 1.67 -6.20
CA ILE A 108 24.95 1.10 -7.36
C ILE A 108 26.34 1.72 -7.48
N SER A 109 27.36 0.87 -7.53
CA SER A 109 28.78 1.26 -7.60
C SER A 109 29.08 2.28 -8.72
N HIS A 110 28.46 2.14 -9.90
CA HIS A 110 28.64 3.05 -11.03
C HIS A 110 28.10 4.46 -10.81
N ILE A 111 27.03 4.62 -10.04
CA ILE A 111 26.47 5.96 -9.74
C ILE A 111 27.23 6.57 -8.56
N GLN A 112 27.67 5.74 -7.62
CA GLN A 112 28.54 6.16 -6.54
C GLN A 112 29.87 6.72 -7.07
N THR A 113 30.47 6.15 -8.12
CA THR A 113 31.67 6.74 -8.74
C THR A 113 31.37 8.11 -9.37
N ILE A 114 30.23 8.28 -10.04
CA ILE A 114 29.79 9.58 -10.58
C ILE A 114 29.61 10.61 -9.45
N TYR A 115 29.02 10.23 -8.32
CA TYR A 115 28.91 11.10 -7.15
C TYR A 115 30.29 11.58 -6.69
N HIS A 116 31.26 10.68 -6.54
CA HIS A 116 32.63 11.05 -6.15
C HIS A 116 33.33 11.92 -7.20
N ILE A 117 33.07 11.70 -8.50
CA ILE A 117 33.57 12.57 -9.57
C ILE A 117 33.03 13.99 -9.41
N PHE A 118 31.73 14.17 -9.17
CA PHE A 118 31.17 15.51 -8.91
C PHE A 118 31.76 16.16 -7.65
N VAL A 119 31.97 15.38 -6.58
CA VAL A 119 32.64 15.88 -5.37
C VAL A 119 34.08 16.28 -5.66
N ALA A 120 34.84 15.49 -6.42
CA ALA A 120 36.21 15.82 -6.82
C ALA A 120 36.25 17.08 -7.69
N ILE A 121 35.35 17.21 -8.66
CA ILE A 121 35.22 18.42 -9.49
C ILE A 121 34.92 19.64 -8.61
N LEU A 122 34.01 19.52 -7.64
CA LEU A 122 33.70 20.59 -6.71
C LEU A 122 34.91 20.99 -5.87
N ILE A 123 35.68 20.02 -5.34
CA ILE A 123 36.91 20.27 -4.59
C ILE A 123 37.95 20.98 -5.47
N VAL A 124 38.20 20.47 -6.67
CA VAL A 124 39.16 21.08 -7.61
C VAL A 124 38.74 22.50 -7.98
N PHE A 125 37.45 22.72 -8.25
CA PHE A 125 36.92 24.06 -8.55
C PHE A 125 37.07 25.01 -7.35
N SER A 126 36.70 24.57 -6.14
CA SER A 126 36.88 25.36 -4.91
C SER A 126 38.35 25.68 -4.65
N LEU A 127 39.25 24.70 -4.78
CA LEU A 127 40.69 24.93 -4.62
C LEU A 127 41.23 25.91 -5.66
N ASN A 128 40.80 25.80 -6.91
CA ASN A 128 41.19 26.71 -7.98
C ASN A 128 40.72 28.15 -7.69
N THR A 129 39.46 28.32 -7.25
CA THR A 129 38.94 29.64 -6.84
C THR A 129 39.71 30.21 -5.66
N ILE A 130 40.00 29.38 -4.64
CA ILE A 130 40.78 29.78 -3.47
C ILE A 130 42.20 30.20 -3.87
N LEU A 131 42.88 29.40 -4.70
CA LEU A 131 44.23 29.68 -5.15
C LEU A 131 44.28 31.00 -5.93
N PHE A 132 43.32 31.22 -6.82
CA PHE A 132 43.20 32.45 -7.58
C PHE A 132 42.99 33.67 -6.67
N ASP A 133 42.08 33.57 -5.69
CA ASP A 133 41.81 34.65 -4.73
C ASP A 133 43.05 34.97 -3.85
N VAL A 134 43.80 33.94 -3.45
CA VAL A 134 45.07 34.11 -2.69
C VAL A 134 46.16 34.74 -3.55
N LEU A 135 46.33 34.32 -4.81
CA LEU A 135 47.35 34.86 -5.71
C LEU A 135 47.07 36.33 -6.10
N GLU A 136 45.80 36.69 -6.31
CA GLU A 136 45.43 38.02 -6.78
C GLU A 136 45.23 39.03 -5.63
N LYS A 137 44.62 38.64 -4.51
CA LYS A 137 44.32 39.54 -3.38
C LYS A 137 45.28 39.40 -2.19
N GLY A 138 46.13 38.37 -2.15
CA GLY A 138 47.13 38.17 -1.09
C GLY A 138 46.58 37.82 0.29
N THR A 139 45.27 37.63 0.45
CA THR A 139 44.61 37.24 1.71
C THR A 139 43.63 36.11 1.48
N PHE A 140 43.48 35.20 2.45
CA PHE A 140 42.46 34.13 2.42
C PHE A 140 41.07 34.67 2.79
N SER A 141 40.69 35.83 2.27
CA SER A 141 39.37 36.40 2.51
C SER A 141 38.42 35.84 1.46
N LEU A 142 37.83 34.66 1.73
CA LEU A 142 36.71 34.15 0.94
C LEU A 142 35.61 35.21 0.96
N ASN A 143 35.53 36.01 -0.11
CA ASN A 143 34.63 37.15 -0.21
C ASN A 143 33.19 36.63 -0.40
N PHE A 144 32.55 36.23 0.69
CA PHE A 144 31.15 35.81 0.72
C PHE A 144 30.17 36.99 0.56
N GLU A 145 30.67 38.18 0.27
CA GLU A 145 29.89 39.39 0.04
C GLU A 145 28.83 39.17 -1.05
N MET A 146 29.15 38.43 -2.11
CA MET A 146 28.17 38.08 -3.16
C MET A 146 27.01 37.23 -2.60
N ILE A 147 27.30 36.26 -1.72
CA ILE A 147 26.28 35.42 -1.08
C ILE A 147 25.45 36.26 -0.10
N GLN A 148 26.11 37.08 0.73
CA GLN A 148 25.42 37.97 1.68
C GLN A 148 24.56 39.02 0.98
N TRP A 149 25.01 39.54 -0.16
CA TRP A 149 24.25 40.44 -1.02
C TRP A 149 23.04 39.70 -1.62
N ALA A 150 23.24 38.50 -2.16
CA ALA A 150 22.18 37.70 -2.76
C ALA A 150 21.11 37.24 -1.75
N PHE A 151 21.50 36.90 -0.52
CA PHE A 151 20.62 36.55 0.60
C PHE A 151 20.35 37.73 1.54
N GLY A 152 20.54 38.96 1.06
CA GLY A 152 20.34 40.15 1.87
C GLY A 152 18.92 40.25 2.41
N LYS A 153 18.77 40.99 3.51
CA LYS A 153 17.50 41.21 4.21
C LYS A 153 16.85 39.92 4.73
N PHE A 154 17.66 38.89 5.04
CA PHE A 154 17.19 37.59 5.56
C PHE A 154 16.20 37.67 6.75
N PRO A 155 16.37 38.55 7.76
CA PRO A 155 15.39 38.65 8.85
C PRO A 155 13.98 39.04 8.36
N LYS A 156 13.89 39.91 7.34
CA LYS A 156 12.61 40.30 6.74
C LYS A 156 11.97 39.13 5.97
N VAL A 157 12.79 38.38 5.24
CA VAL A 157 12.36 37.16 4.53
C VAL A 157 11.79 36.13 5.52
N MET A 158 12.50 35.88 6.62
CA MET A 158 12.09 34.95 7.65
C MET A 158 10.80 35.39 8.35
N ALA A 159 10.70 36.67 8.72
CA ALA A 159 9.49 37.23 9.32
C ALA A 159 8.28 37.08 8.38
N MET A 160 8.46 37.42 7.10
CA MET A 160 7.41 37.27 6.10
C MET A 160 6.99 35.81 5.92
N TRP A 161 7.95 34.88 5.85
CA TRP A 161 7.69 33.46 5.76
C TRP A 161 6.88 32.95 6.97
N VAL A 162 7.24 33.34 8.19
CA VAL A 162 6.48 32.99 9.40
C VAL A 162 5.06 33.54 9.33
N VAL A 163 4.88 34.81 8.93
CA VAL A 163 3.55 35.42 8.77
C VAL A 163 2.71 34.65 7.74
N MET A 164 3.28 34.27 6.60
CA MET A 164 2.59 33.46 5.59
C MET A 164 2.22 32.07 6.11
N GLN A 165 3.14 31.40 6.81
CA GLN A 165 2.90 30.08 7.39
C GLN A 165 1.84 30.11 8.49
N MET A 166 1.86 31.13 9.35
CA MET A 166 0.86 31.32 10.40
C MET A 166 -0.50 31.72 9.83
N SER A 167 -0.53 32.59 8.82
CA SER A 167 -1.75 32.98 8.11
C SER A 167 -2.48 31.76 7.54
N THR A 168 -1.76 30.88 6.82
CA THR A 168 -2.38 29.66 6.28
C THR A 168 -2.92 28.73 7.37
N LEU A 169 -2.22 28.59 8.49
CA LEU A 169 -2.67 27.72 9.57
C LEU A 169 -3.85 28.30 10.36
N LEU A 170 -3.79 29.58 10.72
CA LEU A 170 -4.79 30.24 11.57
C LEU A 170 -6.04 30.69 10.81
N ILE A 171 -5.97 30.88 9.49
CA ILE A 171 -7.15 31.30 8.70
C ILE A 171 -7.84 30.09 8.09
N VAL A 172 -7.10 29.22 7.39
CA VAL A 172 -7.70 28.13 6.60
C VAL A 172 -8.37 27.09 7.49
N TYR A 173 -7.73 26.72 8.60
CA TYR A 173 -8.27 25.68 9.49
C TYR A 173 -9.57 26.11 10.19
N PRO A 174 -9.64 27.27 10.87
CA PRO A 174 -10.90 27.72 11.48
C PRO A 174 -11.98 28.03 10.45
N ALA A 175 -11.61 28.55 9.28
CA ALA A 175 -12.57 28.79 8.20
C ALA A 175 -13.26 27.48 7.78
N LEU A 176 -12.49 26.39 7.59
CA LEU A 176 -13.05 25.10 7.22
C LEU A 176 -13.89 24.47 8.34
N TYR A 177 -13.47 24.64 9.59
CA TYR A 177 -14.24 24.22 10.76
C TYR A 177 -15.60 24.93 10.85
N TYR A 178 -15.60 26.25 10.63
CA TYR A 178 -16.82 27.06 10.57
C TYR A 178 -17.73 26.55 9.44
N TYR A 179 -17.21 26.43 8.22
CA TYR A 179 -17.98 25.90 7.09
C TYR A 179 -18.62 24.53 7.38
N ALA A 180 -17.86 23.60 7.97
CA ALA A 180 -18.36 22.27 8.32
C ALA A 180 -19.51 22.30 9.34
N THR A 181 -19.45 23.22 10.30
CA THR A 181 -20.43 23.35 11.40
C THR A 181 -21.73 23.99 10.94
N TYR A 182 -21.68 25.05 10.12
CA TYR A 182 -22.87 25.82 9.73
C TYR A 182 -23.65 25.24 8.55
N ARG A 183 -23.07 24.29 7.80
CA ARG A 183 -23.73 23.67 6.65
C ARG A 183 -24.88 22.75 7.10
N LYS A 184 -26.12 23.03 6.70
CA LYS A 184 -27.29 22.16 6.98
C LYS A 184 -27.56 21.20 5.81
N PRO A 185 -28.00 19.94 6.06
CA PRO A 185 -28.39 19.02 5.00
C PRO A 185 -29.65 19.55 4.31
N GLY A 186 -29.65 19.62 2.97
CA GLY A 186 -30.81 20.04 2.18
C GLY A 186 -30.50 21.11 1.13
N ASN A 187 -30.41 22.39 1.51
CA ASN A 187 -30.39 23.50 0.53
C ASN A 187 -29.42 24.64 0.91
N SER A 188 -28.12 24.35 0.94
CA SER A 188 -27.07 25.31 1.33
C SER A 188 -26.25 25.85 0.15
N GLY A 189 -26.81 25.91 -1.07
CA GLY A 189 -26.07 26.34 -2.27
C GLY A 189 -25.49 27.76 -2.15
N LEU A 190 -26.20 28.68 -1.50
CA LEU A 190 -25.69 30.04 -1.22
C LEU A 190 -24.48 30.04 -0.27
N LEU A 191 -24.49 29.20 0.77
CA LEU A 191 -23.38 29.09 1.72
C LEU A 191 -22.16 28.48 1.04
N ASP A 192 -22.38 27.49 0.17
CA ASP A 192 -21.32 26.87 -0.64
C ASP A 192 -20.71 27.88 -1.64
N ILE A 193 -21.51 28.74 -2.27
CA ILE A 193 -21.01 29.83 -3.15
C ILE A 193 -20.21 30.85 -2.35
N VAL A 194 -20.73 31.32 -1.21
CA VAL A 194 -20.02 32.28 -0.34
C VAL A 194 -18.69 31.70 0.14
N TRP A 195 -18.66 30.42 0.50
CA TRP A 195 -17.45 29.72 0.87
C TRP A 195 -16.41 29.69 -0.26
N ILE A 196 -16.82 29.31 -1.48
CA ILE A 196 -15.93 29.30 -2.64
C ILE A 196 -15.40 30.70 -2.94
N CYS A 197 -16.25 31.74 -2.92
CA CYS A 197 -15.84 33.12 -3.10
C CYS A 197 -14.82 33.55 -2.04
N LEU A 198 -15.03 33.23 -0.77
CA LEU A 198 -14.11 33.53 0.32
C LEU A 198 -12.73 32.87 0.10
N VAL A 199 -12.72 31.60 -0.31
CA VAL A 199 -11.49 30.86 -0.62
C VAL A 199 -10.74 31.50 -1.79
N ILE A 200 -11.44 31.89 -2.86
CA ILE A 200 -10.84 32.56 -4.02
C ILE A 200 -10.26 33.92 -3.62
N ILE A 201 -10.99 34.72 -2.85
CA ILE A 201 -10.52 36.03 -2.35
C ILE A 201 -9.27 35.84 -1.50
N TYR A 202 -9.26 34.87 -0.58
CA TYR A 202 -8.10 34.55 0.22
C TYR A 202 -6.90 34.13 -0.65
N GLN A 203 -7.16 33.29 -1.65
CA GLN A 203 -6.12 32.79 -2.56
C GLN A 203 -5.49 33.91 -3.40
N LEU A 204 -6.30 34.88 -3.84
CA LEU A 204 -5.83 36.08 -4.54
C LEU A 204 -5.06 37.00 -3.60
N ALA A 205 -5.59 37.26 -2.40
CA ALA A 205 -4.88 38.07 -1.40
C ALA A 205 -3.51 37.47 -1.05
N PHE A 206 -3.44 36.16 -0.87
CA PHE A 206 -2.19 35.44 -0.62
C PHE A 206 -1.25 35.43 -1.84
N LEU A 207 -1.76 35.67 -3.05
CA LEU A 207 -0.96 35.85 -4.25
C LEU A 207 -0.35 37.26 -4.31
N PHE A 208 -1.16 38.30 -4.08
CA PHE A 208 -0.74 39.68 -4.24
C PHE A 208 0.03 40.25 -3.04
N ILE A 209 -0.34 39.92 -1.80
CA ILE A 209 0.30 40.51 -0.61
C ILE A 209 1.82 40.25 -0.57
N PRO A 210 2.32 39.01 -0.74
CA PRO A 210 3.75 38.75 -0.76
C PRO A 210 4.46 39.39 -1.95
N LEU A 211 3.79 39.51 -3.09
CA LEU A 211 4.33 40.12 -4.30
C LEU A 211 4.49 41.63 -4.18
N ILE A 212 3.51 42.31 -3.57
CA ILE A 212 3.60 43.75 -3.28
C ILE A 212 4.71 44.00 -2.26
N TYR A 213 4.77 43.20 -1.19
CA TYR A 213 5.82 43.29 -0.17
C TYR A 213 7.23 43.10 -0.78
N LEU A 214 7.35 42.18 -1.74
CA LEU A 214 8.59 41.93 -2.47
C LEU A 214 9.08 43.15 -3.25
N ILE A 215 8.17 43.81 -3.96
CA ILE A 215 8.46 44.99 -4.79
C ILE A 215 8.78 46.20 -3.92
N GLU A 216 7.99 46.43 -2.86
CA GLU A 216 8.17 47.58 -1.97
C GLU A 216 9.48 47.52 -1.20
N HIS A 217 9.93 46.33 -0.80
CA HIS A 217 11.13 46.16 0.01
C HIS A 217 12.38 45.87 -0.81
N GLU A 218 12.29 45.84 -2.15
CA GLU A 218 13.39 45.60 -3.09
C GLU A 218 14.30 44.47 -2.60
N LEU A 219 13.74 43.27 -2.44
CA LEU A 219 14.51 42.14 -1.92
C LEU A 219 15.53 41.65 -2.97
N PRO A 220 16.74 41.26 -2.52
CA PRO A 220 17.75 40.65 -3.39
C PRO A 220 17.23 39.39 -4.09
N PRO A 221 17.78 39.04 -5.27
CA PRO A 221 17.19 38.02 -6.15
C PRO A 221 17.03 36.64 -5.49
N ALA A 222 18.00 36.18 -4.68
CA ALA A 222 17.88 34.86 -4.05
C ALA A 222 16.82 34.85 -2.93
N SER A 223 16.76 35.91 -2.12
CA SER A 223 15.71 36.13 -1.11
C SER A 223 14.31 36.15 -1.74
N SER A 224 14.16 36.80 -2.90
CA SER A 224 12.92 36.87 -3.67
C SER A 224 12.43 35.50 -4.14
N VAL A 225 13.36 34.67 -4.64
CA VAL A 225 13.07 33.30 -5.07
C VAL A 225 12.60 32.44 -3.90
N ILE A 226 13.22 32.56 -2.72
CA ILE A 226 12.81 31.82 -1.51
C ILE A 226 11.34 32.12 -1.17
N ILE A 227 10.97 33.40 -1.06
CA ILE A 227 9.60 33.80 -0.71
C ILE A 227 8.61 33.30 -1.76
N THR A 228 8.92 33.50 -3.05
CA THR A 228 8.03 33.10 -4.15
C THR A 228 7.83 31.57 -4.20
N THR A 229 8.89 30.80 -3.97
CA THR A 229 8.81 29.33 -3.94
C THR A 229 7.98 28.85 -2.74
N GLU A 230 8.21 29.44 -1.58
CA GLU A 230 7.45 29.15 -0.37
C GLU A 230 5.98 29.56 -0.49
N GLN A 231 5.71 30.68 -1.16
CA GLN A 231 4.38 31.13 -1.51
C GLN A 231 3.65 30.07 -2.34
N ILE A 232 4.23 29.65 -3.47
CA ILE A 232 3.63 28.65 -4.35
C ILE A 232 3.39 27.32 -3.60
N ARG A 233 4.36 26.89 -2.77
CA ARG A 233 4.23 25.71 -1.91
C ARG A 233 3.01 25.80 -0.99
N LEU A 234 2.82 26.93 -0.31
CA LEU A 234 1.72 27.15 0.62
C LEU A 234 0.36 27.24 -0.09
N ILE A 235 0.31 27.85 -1.28
CA ILE A 235 -0.87 27.89 -2.13
C ILE A 235 -1.32 26.48 -2.50
N MET A 236 -0.39 25.65 -3.00
CA MET A 236 -0.69 24.27 -3.38
C MET A 236 -1.21 23.45 -2.20
N LYS A 237 -0.56 23.58 -1.03
CA LYS A 237 -1.00 22.89 0.20
C LYS A 237 -2.38 23.33 0.65
N THR A 238 -2.65 24.64 0.63
CA THR A 238 -3.95 25.19 1.03
C THR A 238 -5.06 24.72 0.11
N HIS A 239 -4.85 24.79 -1.20
CA HIS A 239 -5.83 24.32 -2.19
C HIS A 239 -6.09 22.81 -2.05
N ALA A 240 -5.04 22.00 -1.89
CA ALA A 240 -5.18 20.56 -1.67
C ALA A 240 -5.94 20.25 -0.37
N PHE A 241 -5.65 20.96 0.72
CA PHE A 241 -6.32 20.80 2.01
C PHE A 241 -7.81 21.13 1.93
N ILE A 242 -8.18 22.27 1.33
CA ILE A 242 -9.58 22.68 1.22
C ILE A 242 -10.35 21.69 0.33
N ARG A 243 -9.78 21.28 -0.80
CA ARG A 243 -10.42 20.33 -1.73
C ARG A 243 -10.73 18.99 -1.06
N GLU A 244 -9.74 18.41 -0.38
CA GLU A 244 -9.86 17.10 0.27
C GLU A 244 -10.89 17.13 1.42
N ASN A 245 -10.81 18.14 2.28
CA ASN A 245 -11.71 18.21 3.44
C ASN A 245 -13.14 18.63 3.07
N THR A 246 -13.31 19.52 2.08
CA THR A 246 -14.65 19.90 1.59
C THR A 246 -15.35 18.69 0.96
N ALA A 247 -14.63 17.88 0.17
CA ALA A 247 -15.16 16.64 -0.39
C ALA A 247 -15.65 15.69 0.72
N ARG A 248 -14.84 15.47 1.77
CA ARG A 248 -15.23 14.63 2.93
C ARG A 248 -16.47 15.14 3.67
N VAL A 249 -16.57 16.45 3.90
CA VAL A 249 -17.75 17.06 4.53
C VAL A 249 -19.01 16.91 3.68
N MET A 250 -18.86 16.92 2.36
CA MET A 250 -19.97 16.72 1.41
C MET A 250 -20.44 15.26 1.37
N TYR A 251 -19.52 14.29 1.37
CA TYR A 251 -19.88 12.87 1.39
C TYR A 251 -20.50 12.45 2.72
N ARG A 252 -19.94 12.84 3.87
CA ARG A 252 -20.47 12.46 5.19
C ARG A 252 -21.92 12.88 5.42
N LYS A 253 -22.32 14.06 4.95
CA LYS A 253 -23.70 14.57 5.10
C LYS A 253 -24.69 14.03 4.06
N LYS A 254 -24.25 13.23 3.10
CA LYS A 254 -25.15 12.56 2.13
C LYS A 254 -25.64 11.21 2.67
N ASP A 255 -24.89 10.62 3.60
CA ASP A 255 -25.18 9.33 4.21
C ASP A 255 -25.99 9.46 5.54
N ASP A 256 -26.19 10.70 6.03
CA ASP A 256 -27.09 11.09 7.13
C ASP A 256 -28.46 11.57 6.58
#